data_AF-A0A7G9R704-F1
#
_entry.id   AF-A0A7G9R704-F1
#
_cell.length_a   1.000
_cell.length_b   1.000
_cell.length_c   1.000
_cell.angle_alpha   90.00
_cell.angle_beta   90.00
_cell.angle_gamma   90.00
#
_symmetry.space_group_name_H-M   'P 1'
#
loop_
_entity.id
_entity.type
_entity.pdbx_description
1 polymer ?
#
loop_
_entity_poly.entity_id
_entity_poly.type
_entity_poly.pdbx_seq_one_letter_code
_entity_poly.pdbx_strand_id
1 'polypeptide(L)'
;MAWLVGPAFLAVAIHGTGLWAIRRFRLSERGHAVLHVLLEADEPILRNRIEADQELAVARQGRLDHLPKFAEARSWIARRADLIVDTTRLTPGQVADHVWDTARERIE
;
A
#
# COMPACT_ATOMS: atom_id res chain seq x y z
N MET A 1 -9.70 20.79 -23.22
CA MET A 1 -9.65 20.93 -21.75
C MET A 1 -10.21 19.64 -21.17
N ALA A 2 -9.37 18.63 -21.00
CA ALA A 2 -9.78 17.27 -20.64
C ALA A 2 -9.71 17.09 -19.13
N TRP A 3 -10.87 16.87 -18.50
CA TRP A 3 -10.97 16.51 -17.10
C TRP A 3 -10.62 15.03 -16.95
N LEU A 4 -9.60 14.71 -16.15
CA LEU A 4 -9.36 13.36 -15.65
C LEU A 4 -10.42 13.05 -14.59
N VAL A 5 -11.56 12.50 -15.02
CA VAL A 5 -12.56 11.91 -14.13
C VAL A 5 -12.27 10.41 -14.09
N GLY A 6 -11.47 10.00 -13.11
CA GLY A 6 -11.14 8.61 -12.83
C GLY A 6 -10.52 8.53 -11.43
N PRO A 7 -10.70 7.41 -10.70
CA PRO A 7 -10.14 7.29 -9.36
C PRO A 7 -8.61 7.42 -9.42
N ALA A 8 -8.09 8.42 -8.70
CA ALA A 8 -6.66 8.60 -8.55
C ALA A 8 -6.15 7.61 -7.50
N PHE A 9 -5.43 6.58 -7.92
CA PHE A 9 -4.75 5.67 -7.00
C PHE A 9 -3.42 6.29 -6.57
N LEU A 10 -3.35 6.74 -5.32
CA LEU A 10 -2.09 7.15 -4.72
C LEU A 10 -1.53 5.98 -3.90
N ALA A 11 -0.60 5.23 -4.48
CA ALA A 11 0.21 4.28 -3.73
C ALA A 11 1.21 5.08 -2.86
N VAL A 12 1.00 5.10 -1.54
CA VAL A 12 1.94 5.73 -0.61
C VAL A 12 2.66 4.62 0.17
N ALA A 13 3.94 4.41 -0.13
CA ALA A 13 4.85 3.72 0.78
C ALA A 13 5.19 4.69 1.92
N ILE A 14 4.66 4.45 3.13
CA ILE A 14 4.86 5.35 4.26
C ILE A 14 6.04 4.85 5.11
N HIS A 15 7.08 5.68 5.20
CA HIS A 15 8.16 5.54 6.18
C HIS A 15 7.75 6.30 7.46
N GLY A 16 7.22 5.60 8.47
CA GLY A 16 6.95 6.16 9.82
C GLY A 16 5.47 6.36 10.21
N THR A 17 5.21 6.27 11.52
CA THR A 17 3.86 6.20 12.14
C THR A 17 3.08 7.52 12.12
N GLY A 18 3.73 8.68 11.95
CA GLY A 18 3.09 10.00 12.02
C GLY A 18 2.39 10.47 10.73
N LEU A 19 2.76 9.94 9.57
CA LEU A 19 2.29 10.43 8.25
C LEU A 19 0.91 9.90 7.83
N TRP A 20 0.49 8.76 8.38
CA TRP A 20 -0.80 8.11 8.06
C TRP A 20 -2.02 8.94 8.49
N ALA A 21 -2.02 9.50 9.69
CA ALA A 21 -3.19 10.21 10.24
C ALA A 21 -3.46 11.55 9.54
N ILE A 22 -2.40 12.29 9.18
CA ILE A 22 -2.51 13.62 8.56
C ILE A 22 -3.09 13.53 7.13
N ARG A 23 -2.80 12.45 6.39
CA ARG A 23 -3.31 12.27 5.01
C ARG A 23 -4.77 11.79 4.95
N ARG A 24 -5.17 10.89 5.87
CA ARG A 24 -6.57 10.44 5.99
C ARG A 24 -7.52 11.62 6.16
N PHE A 25 -7.13 12.58 6.99
CA PHE A 25 -7.95 13.76 7.29
C PHE A 25 -8.13 14.67 6.06
N ARG A 26 -7.04 15.02 5.37
CA ARG A 26 -7.05 16.07 4.32
C ARG A 26 -7.80 15.70 3.03
N LEU A 27 -7.94 14.41 2.70
CA LEU A 27 -8.66 13.95 1.51
C LEU A 27 -10.14 13.68 1.78
N SER A 28 -10.45 13.08 2.93
CA SER A 28 -11.84 12.93 3.39
C SER A 28 -12.50 14.28 3.65
N GLU A 29 -11.78 15.25 4.22
CA GLU A 29 -12.28 16.62 4.42
C GLU A 29 -12.62 17.36 3.12
N ARG A 30 -12.05 16.93 1.99
CA ARG A 30 -12.32 17.49 0.66
C ARG A 30 -13.40 16.72 -0.10
N GLY A 31 -14.10 15.79 0.56
CA GLY A 31 -15.23 15.05 0.00
C GLY A 31 -14.85 13.88 -0.91
N HIS A 32 -13.59 13.44 -0.90
CA HIS A 32 -13.18 12.26 -1.66
C HIS A 32 -13.30 10.99 -0.83
N ALA A 33 -13.91 9.96 -1.40
CA ALA A 33 -13.84 8.61 -0.84
C ALA A 33 -12.38 8.12 -0.92
N VAL A 34 -11.84 7.68 0.21
CA VAL A 34 -10.47 7.18 0.33
C VAL A 34 -10.51 5.73 0.80
N LEU A 35 -9.83 4.86 0.06
CA LEU A 35 -9.64 3.46 0.40
C LEU A 35 -8.18 3.24 0.82
N HIS A 36 -7.92 2.96 2.10
CA HIS A 36 -6.59 2.63 2.58
C HIS A 36 -6.31 1.14 2.37
N VAL A 37 -5.38 0.82 1.47
CA VAL A 37 -4.98 -0.56 1.17
C VAL A 37 -3.64 -0.86 1.80
N LEU A 38 -3.55 -1.95 2.58
CA LEU A 38 -2.29 -2.54 3.01
C LEU A 38 -1.94 -3.70 2.07
N LEU A 39 -0.84 -3.57 1.34
CA LEU A 39 -0.24 -4.68 0.61
C LEU A 39 0.79 -5.35 1.50
N GLU A 40 0.60 -6.63 1.78
CA GLU A 40 1.53 -7.41 2.58
C GLU A 40 1.96 -8.69 1.84
N ALA A 41 3.04 -9.29 2.28
CA ALA A 41 3.46 -10.63 1.89
C ALA A 41 4.26 -11.21 3.04
N ASP A 42 4.43 -12.54 3.06
CA ASP A 42 5.29 -13.20 4.03
C ASP A 42 6.73 -12.64 3.94
N GLU A 43 7.42 -12.53 5.08
CA GLU A 43 8.78 -11.95 5.13
C GLU A 43 9.75 -12.63 4.15
N PRO A 44 9.79 -13.97 4.00
CA PRO A 44 10.67 -14.60 3.02
C PRO A 44 10.39 -14.15 1.58
N ILE A 45 9.12 -13.90 1.25
CA ILE A 45 8.73 -13.40 -0.07
C ILE A 45 9.12 -11.93 -0.24
N LEU A 46 8.91 -11.10 0.78
CA LEU A 46 9.36 -9.70 0.76
C LEU A 46 10.88 -9.59 0.60
N ARG A 47 11.62 -10.39 1.37
CA ARG A 47 13.09 -10.47 1.31
C ARG A 47 13.55 -10.87 -0.08
N ASN A 48 13.02 -11.96 -0.63
CA ASN A 48 13.37 -12.42 -1.97
C ASN A 48 13.07 -11.36 -3.04
N ARG A 49 11.91 -10.69 -2.96
CA ARG A 49 11.56 -9.58 -3.87
C ARG A 49 12.55 -8.41 -3.77
N ILE A 50 12.95 -8.03 -2.55
CA ILE A 50 13.94 -6.95 -2.32
C ILE A 50 15.32 -7.34 -2.87
N GLU A 51 15.73 -8.59 -2.68
CA GLU A 51 17.02 -9.09 -3.16
C GLU A 51 17.07 -9.16 -4.69
N ALA A 52 15.99 -9.65 -5.31
CA ALA A 52 15.87 -9.78 -6.77
C ALA A 52 15.68 -8.43 -7.50
N ASP A 53 15.25 -7.39 -6.80
CA ASP A 53 15.03 -6.06 -7.36
C ASP A 53 16.34 -5.42 -7.83
N GLN A 54 16.46 -5.23 -9.14
CA GLN A 54 17.60 -4.58 -9.79
C GLN A 54 17.39 -3.08 -9.96
N GLU A 55 16.15 -2.61 -10.02
CA GLU A 55 15.82 -1.20 -10.21
C GLU A 55 16.18 -0.40 -8.96
N LEU A 56 15.90 -0.98 -7.78
CA LEU A 56 16.17 -0.37 -6.48
C LEU A 56 17.36 -1.03 -5.76
N ALA A 57 18.36 -1.51 -6.52
CA ALA A 57 19.52 -2.21 -5.97
C ALA A 57 20.27 -1.37 -4.91
N VAL A 58 20.40 -0.05 -5.12
CA VAL A 58 21.07 0.89 -4.19
C VAL A 58 20.34 0.96 -2.84
N ALA A 59 19.01 0.77 -2.82
CA ALA A 59 18.20 0.81 -1.61
C ALA A 59 18.02 -0.56 -0.95
N ARG A 60 18.58 -1.64 -1.52
CA ARG A 60 18.35 -3.02 -1.07
C ARG A 60 18.60 -3.21 0.42
N GLN A 61 19.79 -2.82 0.90
CA GLN A 61 20.16 -3.04 2.30
C GLN A 61 19.22 -2.28 3.25
N GLY A 62 18.92 -1.01 2.95
CA GLY A 62 17.99 -0.22 3.76
C GLY A 62 16.57 -0.80 3.78
N ARG A 63 16.12 -1.42 2.68
CA ARG A 63 14.82 -2.11 2.61
C ARG A 63 14.81 -3.41 3.44
N LEU A 64 15.89 -4.19 3.41
CA LEU A 64 16.05 -5.39 4.23
C LEU A 64 16.08 -5.06 5.72
N ASP A 65 16.85 -4.03 6.10
CA ASP A 65 16.95 -3.54 7.48
C ASP A 65 15.62 -2.99 8.01
N HIS A 66 14.67 -2.67 7.12
CA HIS A 66 13.34 -2.18 7.48
C HIS A 66 12.32 -3.30 7.71
N LEU A 67 12.58 -4.54 7.28
CA LEU A 67 11.63 -5.66 7.44
C LEU A 67 11.19 -5.88 8.91
N PRO A 68 12.08 -5.85 9.92
CA PRO A 68 11.67 -5.98 11.31
C PRO A 68 10.75 -4.85 11.77
N LYS A 69 11.04 -3.61 11.36
CA LYS A 69 10.23 -2.42 11.69
C LYS A 69 8.83 -2.52 11.07
N PHE A 70 8.75 -3.04 9.84
CA PHE A 70 7.48 -3.31 9.20
C PHE A 70 6.67 -4.37 9.97
N ALA A 71 7.32 -5.47 10.38
CA ALA A 71 6.66 -6.52 11.16
C ALA A 71 6.10 -6.01 12.50
N GLU A 72 6.86 -5.18 13.23
CA GLU A 72 6.41 -4.53 14.47
C GLU A 72 5.22 -3.59 14.24
N ALA A 73 5.28 -2.77 13.18
CA ALA A 73 4.23 -1.82 12.85
C ALA A 73 2.99 -2.47 12.23
N ARG A 74 3.10 -3.70 11.69
CA ARG A 74 2.04 -4.37 10.90
C ARG A 74 0.70 -4.34 11.60
N SER A 75 0.65 -4.72 12.87
CA SER A 75 -0.62 -4.80 13.61
C SER A 75 -1.31 -3.43 13.70
N TRP A 76 -0.55 -2.35 13.83
CA TRP A 76 -1.06 -0.98 13.90
C TRP A 76 -1.55 -0.48 12.53
N ILE A 77 -0.85 -0.84 11.45
CA ILE A 77 -1.23 -0.51 10.07
C ILE A 77 -2.49 -1.29 9.67
N ALA A 78 -2.52 -2.59 9.94
CA ALA A 78 -3.65 -3.47 9.63
C ALA A 78 -4.96 -2.97 10.25
N ARG A 79 -4.92 -2.46 11.50
CA ARG A 79 -6.10 -1.87 12.16
C ARG A 79 -6.60 -0.56 11.51
N ARG A 80 -5.80 0.07 10.64
CA ARG A 80 -6.13 1.33 9.95
C ARG A 80 -6.40 1.15 8.46
N ALA A 81 -6.11 -0.02 7.92
CA ALA A 81 -6.37 -0.35 6.53
C ALA A 81 -7.87 -0.67 6.36
N ASP A 82 -8.46 -0.15 5.29
CA ASP A 82 -9.82 -0.47 4.88
C ASP A 82 -9.85 -1.77 4.04
N LEU A 83 -8.70 -2.16 3.48
CA LEU A 83 -8.46 -3.42 2.77
C LEU A 83 -7.04 -3.92 3.06
N ILE A 84 -6.88 -5.20 3.36
CA ILE A 84 -5.58 -5.87 3.46
C ILE A 84 -5.50 -6.89 2.32
N VAL A 85 -4.44 -6.82 1.51
CA VAL A 85 -4.21 -7.73 0.38
C VAL A 85 -2.92 -8.50 0.64
N ASP A 86 -3.04 -9.81 0.82
CA ASP A 86 -1.90 -10.71 0.82
C ASP A 86 -1.43 -10.95 -0.62
N THR A 87 -0.27 -10.39 -0.93
CA THR A 87 0.37 -10.45 -2.24
C THR A 87 1.32 -11.62 -2.39
N THR A 88 1.44 -12.50 -1.40
CA THR A 88 2.38 -13.65 -1.39
C THR A 88 2.29 -14.48 -2.66
N ARG A 89 1.08 -14.69 -3.19
CA ARG A 89 0.82 -15.51 -4.38
C ARG A 89 0.15 -14.74 -5.52
N LEU A 90 0.06 -13.42 -5.40
CA LEU A 90 -0.60 -12.59 -6.40
C LEU A 90 0.43 -11.92 -7.30
N THR A 91 0.09 -11.86 -8.58
CA THR A 91 0.77 -10.99 -9.54
C THR A 91 0.34 -9.53 -9.33
N PRO A 92 1.14 -8.54 -9.78
CA PRO A 92 0.74 -7.14 -9.70
C PRO A 92 -0.61 -6.84 -10.35
N GLY A 93 -0.94 -7.49 -11.47
CA GLY A 93 -2.25 -7.34 -12.14
C GLY A 93 -3.41 -7.81 -11.26
N GLN A 94 -3.28 -9.01 -10.66
CA GLN A 94 -4.30 -9.53 -9.75
C GLN A 94 -4.51 -8.66 -8.51
N VAL A 95 -3.43 -8.05 -7.99
CA VAL A 95 -3.53 -7.09 -6.89
C VAL A 95 -4.27 -5.83 -7.34
N ALA A 96 -3.97 -5.31 -8.52
CA ALA A 96 -4.65 -4.14 -9.07
C ALA A 96 -6.14 -4.39 -9.28
N ASP A 97 -6.51 -5.54 -9.86
CA ASP A 97 -7.91 -5.93 -10.06
C ASP A 97 -8.65 -6.03 -8.73
N HIS A 98 -8.06 -6.71 -7.73
CA HIS A 98 -8.65 -6.85 -6.41
C HIS A 98 -8.90 -5.52 -5.70
N VAL A 99 -7.94 -4.59 -5.80
CA VAL A 99 -8.08 -3.23 -5.25
C VAL A 99 -9.15 -2.44 -6.01
N TRP A 100 -9.18 -2.57 -7.34
CA TRP A 100 -10.15 -1.90 -8.19
C TRP A 100 -11.59 -2.33 -7.89
N ASP A 101 -11.83 -3.64 -7.83
CA ASP A 101 -13.15 -4.20 -7.55
C ASP A 101 -13.66 -3.74 -6.18
N THR A 102 -12.79 -3.82 -5.16
CA THR A 102 -13.13 -3.33 -3.81
C THR A 102 -13.42 -1.82 -3.78
N ALA A 103 -12.70 -1.03 -4.58
CA ALA A 103 -12.92 0.41 -4.67
C ALA A 103 -14.26 0.72 -5.33
N ARG A 104 -14.64 -0.01 -6.39
CA ARG A 104 -15.93 0.15 -7.06
C ARG A 104 -17.11 -0.13 -6.12
N GLU A 105 -17.06 -1.24 -5.40
CA GLU A 105 -18.10 -1.63 -4.44
C GLU A 105 -18.32 -0.62 -3.30
N ARG A 106 -17.34 0.26 -3.04
CA ARG A 106 -17.41 1.28 -1.99
C ARG A 106 -17.80 2.67 -2.49
N ILE A 107 -17.79 2.89 -3.79
CA ILE A 107 -18.07 4.18 -4.43
C ILE A 107 -19.45 4.17 -5.11
N GLU A 108 -19.96 2.99 -5.51
CA GLU A 108 -21.32 2.75 -5.99
C GLU A 108 -22.33 2.61 -4.83
#